data_AF-A0A9X7JKI0-F1
#
_entry.id   AF-A0A9X7JKI0-F1
#
_cell.length_a   1.000
_cell.length_b   1.000
_cell.length_c   1.000
_cell.angle_alpha   90.00
_cell.angle_beta   90.00
_cell.angle_gamma   90.00
#
_symmetry.space_group_name_H-M   'P 1'
#
loop_
_entity.id
_entity.type
_entity.pdbx_description
1 polymer ?
#
loop_
_entity_poly.entity_id
_entity_poly.type
_entity_poly.pdbx_seq_one_letter_code
_entity_poly.pdbx_strand_id
1 'polypeptide(L)' 'MGITNHDSKARRYTILINFSDQSGNLLDMIVLDVPETAAGGTAHATARSNRNLTGTITAEVRNALRY' A
#
# COMPACT_ATOMS: atom_id res chain seq x y z
N MET A 1 -4.57 -3.75 3.53
CA MET A 1 -3.24 -4.20 3.99
C MET A 1 -2.96 -3.66 5.38
N GLY A 2 -2.11 -4.31 6.17
CA GLY A 2 -1.64 -3.79 7.46
C GLY A 2 -0.25 -3.18 7.32
N ILE A 3 -0.03 -2.00 7.92
CA ILE A 3 1.26 -1.31 7.96
C ILE A 3 1.67 -1.21 9.42
N THR A 4 2.72 -1.93 9.80
CA THR A 4 3.23 -1.94 11.17
C THR A 4 4.37 -0.93 11.32
N ASN A 5 4.25 -0.05 12.33
CA ASN A 5 5.29 0.88 12.71
C ASN A 5 6.25 0.23 13.72
N HIS A 6 7.43 -0.15 13.25
CA HIS A 6 8.48 -0.73 14.10
C HIS A 6 9.35 0.32 14.84
N ASP A 7 9.06 1.61 14.70
CA ASP A 7 9.77 2.69 15.38
C ASP A 7 9.23 2.91 16.81
N SER A 8 9.99 3.65 17.64
CA SER A 8 9.64 3.99 19.02
C SER A 8 8.78 5.25 19.15
N LYS A 9 8.44 5.90 18.03
CA LYS A 9 7.53 7.06 17.97
C LYS A 9 6.48 6.89 16.88
N ALA A 10 5.41 7.69 16.95
CA ALA A 10 4.39 7.72 15.93
C ALA A 10 4.97 8.14 14.57
N ARG A 11 4.46 7.53 13.49
CA ARG A 11 4.92 7.76 12.12
C ARG A 11 3.75 7.83 11.15
N ARG A 12 3.94 8.54 10.05
CA ARG A 12 3.05 8.50 8.90
C ARG A 12 3.74 7.78 7.76
N TYR A 13 2.92 7.26 6.86
CA TYR A 13 3.41 6.53 5.70
C TYR A 13 2.71 6.97 4.44
N THR A 14 3.45 6.99 3.34
CA THR A 14 2.89 7.01 1.99
C THR A 14 3.30 5.71 1.31
N ILE A 15 2.32 4.94 0.85
CA ILE A 15 2.52 3.60 0.31
C ILE A 15 2.23 3.60 -1.18
N LEU A 16 3.12 2.97 -1.94
CA LEU A 16 2.95 2.68 -3.37
C LEU A 16 2.53 1.24 -3.56
N ILE A 17 1.39 1.01 -4.19
CA ILE A 17 0.88 -0.32 -4.56
C ILE A 17 0.78 -0.44 -6.07
N ASN A 18 1.33 -1.52 -6.60
CA ASN A 18 1.15 -1.91 -7.99
C ASN A 18 0.05 -2.96 -8.11
N PHE A 19 -0.77 -2.85 -9.15
CA PHE A 19 -1.67 -3.89 -9.60
C PHE A 19 -1.13 -4.48 -10.90
N SER A 20 -0.92 -5.80 -10.94
CA SER A 20 -0.38 -6.50 -12.10
C SER A 20 -1.25 -7.67 -12.52
N ASP A 21 -1.21 -8.03 -13.81
CA ASP A 21 -1.82 -9.28 -14.29
C ASP A 21 -0.97 -10.52 -13.93
N GLN A 22 -1.45 -11.71 -14.27
CA GLN A 22 -0.74 -12.97 -14.02
C GLN A 22 0.58 -13.11 -14.78
N SER A 23 0.78 -12.34 -15.85
CA SER A 23 2.03 -12.30 -16.62
C SER A 23 3.03 -11.31 -16.04
N GLY A 24 2.65 -10.56 -14.99
CA GLY A 24 3.48 -9.55 -14.35
C GLY A 24 3.43 -8.18 -15.01
N ASN A 25 2.55 -7.96 -16.00
CA ASN A 25 2.40 -6.64 -16.60
C ASN A 25 1.76 -5.68 -15.60
N LEU A 26 2.29 -4.46 -15.51
CA LEU A 26 1.70 -3.41 -14.67
C LEU A 26 0.40 -2.89 -15.31
N LEU A 27 -0.70 -2.98 -14.57
CA LEU A 27 -2.03 -2.52 -15.01
C LEU A 27 -2.41 -1.17 -14.42
N ASP A 28 -2.05 -0.94 -13.15
CA ASP A 28 -2.30 0.32 -12.45
C ASP A 28 -1.37 0.50 -11.24
N MET A 29 -1.30 1.73 -10.73
CA MET A 29 -0.48 2.08 -9.57
C MET A 29 -1.23 3.07 -8.68
N ILE A 30 -1.28 2.77 -7.38
CA ILE A 30 -1.97 3.58 -6.37
C ILE A 30 -0.99 4.06 -5.33
N VAL A 31 -0.99 5.37 -5.08
CA VAL A 31 -0.33 6.00 -3.94
C VAL A 31 -1.42 6.31 -2.91
N LEU A 32 -1.19 5.92 -1.66
CA LEU A 32 -2.09 6.28 -0.56
C LEU A 32 -1.30 6.71 0.67
N ASP A 33 -1.86 7.68 1.37
CA ASP A 33 -1.38 8.04 2.70
C ASP A 33 -2.04 7.15 3.75
N VAL A 34 -1.24 6.69 4.69
CA VAL A 34 -1.67 5.94 5.85
C VAL A 34 -1.79 6.90 7.02
N PRO A 35 -2.89 6.87 7.78
CA PRO A 35 -3.03 7.64 9.00
C PRO A 35 -1.84 7.44 9.94
N GLU A 36 -1.62 8.43 10.79
CA GLU A 36 -0.58 8.35 11.80
C GLU A 36 -0.71 7.08 12.63
N THR A 37 0.37 6.30 12.65
CA THR A 37 0.43 4.99 13.27
C THR A 37 1.31 5.11 14.51
N ALA A 38 0.72 4.81 15.68
CA ALA A 38 1.43 4.83 16.95
C ALA A 38 2.69 3.93 16.93
N ALA A 39 3.62 4.19 17.86
CA ALA A 39 4.81 3.34 18.03
C ALA A 39 4.40 1.88 18.29
N GLY A 40 4.99 0.93 17.55
CA GLY A 40 4.61 -0.49 17.61
C GLY A 40 3.22 -0.83 17.05
N GLY A 41 2.45 0.18 16.63
CA GLY A 41 1.07 0.02 16.16
C GLY A 41 0.98 -0.47 14.72
N THR A 42 -0.20 -0.95 14.35
CA THR A 42 -0.55 -1.30 12.97
C THR A 42 -1.73 -0.46 12.51
N ALA A 43 -1.60 0.21 11.38
CA ALA A 43 -2.71 0.86 10.69
C ALA A 43 -3.16 0.03 9.49
N HIS A 44 -4.43 0.17 9.14
CA HIS A 44 -5.01 -0.50 7.98
C HIS A 44 -5.37 0.51 6.90
N ALA A 45 -5.01 0.19 5.67
CA ALA A 45 -5.34 0.99 4.50
C ALA A 45 -5.74 0.09 3.31
N THR A 46 -6.55 0.66 2.42
CA THR A 46 -7.08 0.00 1.22
C THR A 46 -6.69 0.79 -0.01
N ALA A 47 -5.88 0.20 -0.89
CA ALA A 47 -5.72 0.72 -2.25
C ALA A 47 -6.91 0.29 -3.09
N ARG A 48 -7.47 1.23 -3.85
CA ARG A 48 -8.53 0.99 -4.82
C ARG A 48 -8.08 1.56 -6.17
N SER A 49 -8.03 0.71 -7.18
CA SER A 49 -7.82 1.17 -8.55
C SER A 49 -9.00 2.02 -9.03
N ASN A 50 -8.72 3.07 -9.80
CA ASN A 50 -9.74 3.85 -10.50
C ASN A 50 -10.12 3.22 -11.86
N ARG A 51 -9.53 2.08 -12.20
CA ARG A 51 -9.75 1.36 -13.45
C ARG A 51 -10.58 0.10 -13.19
N ASN A 52 -11.28 -0.35 -14.22
CA ASN A 52 -11.89 -1.68 -14.22
C ASN A 52 -10.83 -2.71 -14.64
N LEU A 53 -10.21 -3.36 -13.66
CA LEU A 53 -9.22 -4.42 -13.90
C LEU A 53 -9.94 -5.77 -14.03
N THR A 54 -9.61 -6.52 -15.08
CA THR A 54 -10.24 -7.81 -15.38
C THR A 54 -9.22 -8.95 -15.36
N GLY A 55 -9.67 -10.16 -15.05
CA GLY A 55 -8.79 -11.32 -14.88
C GLY A 55 -8.26 -11.43 -13.46
N THR A 56 -7.23 -12.25 -13.27
CA THR A 56 -6.59 -12.39 -11.95
C THR A 56 -5.58 -11.25 -11.76
N ILE A 57 -5.77 -10.50 -10.69
CA ILE A 57 -4.98 -9.31 -10.37
C ILE A 57 -4.16 -9.55 -9.11
N THR A 58 -2.87 -9.27 -9.18
CA THR A 58 -1.97 -9.25 -8.02
C THR A 58 -1.79 -7.81 -7.56
N ALA A 59 -2.00 -7.56 -6.27
CA ALA A 59 -1.69 -6.27 -5.64
C ALA A 59 -0.45 -6.42 -4.75
N GLU A 60 0.55 -5.57 -4.97
CA GLU A 60 1.84 -5.65 -4.28
C GLU A 60 2.27 -4.27 -3.76
N VAL A 61 2.71 -4.21 -2.50
CA VAL A 61 3.37 -3.02 -1.95
C VAL A 61 4.77 -2.94 -2.53
N ARG A 62 5.03 -1.94 -3.37
CA ARG A 62 6.35 -1.73 -3.98
C ARG A 62 7.27 -0.86 -3.16
N ASN A 63 6.72 0.16 -2.51
CA ASN A 63 7.47 1.08 -1.66
C ASN A 63 6.61 1.56 -0.50
N ALA A 64 7.29 1.89 0.60
CA ALA A 64 6.69 2.53 1.76
C ALA A 64 7.63 3.66 2.22
N LEU A 65 7.21 4.90 2.00
CA LEU A 65 7.89 6.07 2.55
C LEU A 65 7.39 6.29 3.98
N ARG A 66 8.30 6.39 4.95
CA ARG A 66 8.01 6.69 6.35
C ARG A 66 8.51 8.09 6.67
N TYR A 67 7.67 8.92 7.30
CA TYR A 67 8.02 10.26 7.77
C TYR A 67 7.51 10.51 9.20
#